data_AF-A0AA97C1A7-F1
#
_entry.id   AF-A0AA97C1A7-F1
#
_cell.length_a   1.000
_cell.length_b   1.000
_cell.length_c   1.000
_cell.angle_alpha   90.00
_cell.angle_beta   90.00
_cell.angle_gamma   90.00
#
_symmetry.space_group_name_H-M   'P 1'
#
loop_
_entity.id
_entity.type
_entity.pdbx_description
1 polymer ?
#
loop_
_entity_poly.entity_id
_entity_poly.type
_entity_poly.pdbx_seq_one_letter_code
_entity_poly.pdbx_strand_id
1 'polypeptide(L)' 'MQDINTPVTGRTSLTPNQSYRWLFLALNRSDYTAKPCRIVVTASNENSARLMLVRDYMLIFAGRLPAIGGKHHA' A
#
# COMPACT_ATOMS: atom_id res chain seq x y z
N MET A 1 -1.55 31.26 -26.34
CA MET A 1 -0.65 30.77 -25.28
C MET A 1 -1.49 29.83 -24.44
N GLN A 2 -1.20 28.52 -24.44
CA GLN A 2 -1.97 27.54 -23.70
C GLN A 2 -1.42 27.48 -22.28
N ASP A 3 -2.23 27.83 -21.29
CA ASP A 3 -1.86 27.76 -19.87
C ASP A 3 -1.80 26.31 -19.41
N ILE A 4 -0.59 25.78 -19.40
CA ILE A 4 -0.21 24.49 -18.86
C ILE A 4 -0.07 24.65 -17.35
N ASN A 5 -1.12 24.45 -16.57
CA ASN A 5 -1.01 24.26 -15.12
C ASN A 5 -2.04 23.23 -14.65
N THR A 6 -1.70 21.98 -14.97
CA THR A 6 -2.27 20.72 -14.51
C THR A 6 -2.64 20.76 -13.02
N PRO A 7 -3.81 20.22 -12.59
CA PRO A 7 -4.15 20.15 -11.18
C PRO A 7 -3.12 19.32 -10.41
N VAL A 8 -2.51 19.91 -9.37
CA VAL A 8 -1.58 19.25 -8.44
C VAL A 8 -2.32 18.37 -7.42
N THR A 9 -3.36 17.66 -7.86
CA THR A 9 -4.07 16.70 -7.02
C THR A 9 -3.49 15.33 -7.31
N GLY A 10 -2.53 14.92 -6.49
CA GLY A 10 -1.98 13.57 -6.49
C GLY A 10 -3.06 12.53 -6.22
N ARG A 11 -3.75 12.07 -7.27
CA ARG A 11 -4.24 10.72 -7.60
C ARG A 11 -4.71 9.77 -6.47
N THR A 12 -5.20 10.26 -5.34
CA THR A 12 -5.99 9.45 -4.40
C THR A 12 -7.45 9.42 -4.89
N SER A 13 -7.72 8.45 -5.76
CA SER A 13 -9.00 7.73 -5.88
C SER A 13 -10.30 8.53 -5.74
N LEU A 14 -10.81 9.03 -6.88
CA LEU A 14 -12.21 9.48 -7.04
C LEU A 14 -13.21 8.32 -7.28
N THR A 15 -12.77 7.07 -7.09
CA THR A 15 -13.61 5.88 -7.17
C THR A 15 -14.01 5.46 -5.76
N PRO A 16 -15.24 5.74 -5.29
CA PRO A 16 -15.66 5.53 -3.90
C PRO A 16 -15.66 4.07 -3.41
N ASN A 17 -15.20 3.09 -4.20
CA ASN A 17 -15.13 1.67 -3.83
C ASN A 17 -13.86 0.96 -4.30
N GLN A 18 -12.80 1.70 -4.65
CA GLN A 18 -11.55 1.07 -5.11
C GLN A 18 -10.69 0.66 -3.93
N SER A 19 -10.62 -0.65 -3.68
CA SER A 19 -9.68 -1.22 -2.73
C SER A 19 -8.35 -1.54 -3.44
N TYR A 20 -7.24 -1.14 -2.81
CA TYR A 20 -5.90 -1.38 -3.31
C TYR A 20 -5.20 -2.40 -2.41
N ARG A 21 -4.32 -3.21 -3.02
CA ARG A 21 -3.44 -4.10 -2.27
C ARG A 21 -2.17 -3.36 -1.90
N TRP A 22 -1.90 -3.28 -0.62
CA TRP A 22 -0.71 -2.68 -0.05
C TRP A 22 0.20 -3.77 0.49
N LEU A 23 1.46 -3.70 0.08
CA LEU A 23 2.53 -4.59 0.49
C LEU A 23 3.40 -3.88 1.51
N PHE A 24 3.61 -4.52 2.65
CA PHE A 24 4.55 -4.06 3.66
C PHE A 24 5.62 -5.11 3.92
N LEU A 25 6.85 -4.64 4.10
CA LEU A 25 7.87 -5.41 4.82
C LEU A 25 7.78 -4.97 6.28
N ALA A 26 7.53 -5.93 7.16
CA ALA A 26 7.15 -5.68 8.53
C ALA A 26 7.91 -6.60 9.51
N LEU A 27 8.14 -6.10 10.71
CA LEU A 27 8.72 -6.85 11.83
C LEU A 27 7.67 -6.97 12.95
N ASN A 28 7.54 -8.16 13.53
CA ASN A 28 6.63 -8.37 14.65
C ASN A 28 7.21 -7.72 15.91
N ARG A 29 6.44 -6.87 16.60
CA ARG A 29 6.90 -6.18 17.83
C ARG A 29 7.02 -7.09 19.03
N SER A 30 6.22 -8.15 19.08
CA SER A 30 6.17 -9.09 20.20
C SER A 30 7.25 -10.17 20.09
N ASP A 31 7.87 -10.33 18.92
CA ASP A 31 8.93 -11.31 18.69
C ASP A 31 10.21 -10.62 18.20
N TYR A 32 11.11 -10.35 19.15
CA TYR A 32 12.39 -9.69 18.90
C TYR A 32 13.37 -10.53 18.07
N THR A 33 13.07 -11.81 17.84
CA THR A 33 13.86 -12.70 16.98
C THR A 33 13.22 -12.90 15.60
N ALA A 34 12.04 -12.30 15.37
CA ALA A 34 11.30 -12.43 14.13
C ALA A 34 12.09 -11.84 12.96
N LYS A 35 12.15 -12.62 11.88
CA LYS A 35 12.68 -12.13 10.60
C LYS A 35 11.67 -11.17 9.97
N PRO A 36 12.13 -10.17 9.19
CA PRO A 36 11.24 -9.34 8.37
C PRO A 36 10.31 -10.21 7.54
N CYS A 37 9.01 -9.93 7.60
CA CYS A 37 7.99 -10.68 6.88
C CYS A 37 7.21 -9.76 5.93
N ARG A 38 6.71 -10.37 4.86
CA ARG A 38 5.96 -9.68 3.82
C ARG A 38 4.47 -9.80 4.11
N ILE A 39 3.82 -8.68 4.39
CA ILE A 39 2.38 -8.62 4.71
C ILE A 39 1.64 -7.89 3.58
N VAL A 40 0.50 -8.43 3.14
CA VAL A 40 -0.38 -7.79 2.16
C VAL A 40 -1.70 -7.47 2.83
N VAL A 41 -2.15 -6.22 2.72
CA VAL A 41 -3.47 -5.79 3.20
C VAL A 41 -4.24 -5.07 2.10
N THR A 42 -5.56 -5.16 2.15
CA THR A 42 -6.44 -4.48 1.21
C THR A 42 -7.04 -3.27 1.90
N ALA A 43 -6.80 -2.07 1.37
CA ALA A 43 -7.30 -0.83 1.96
C ALA A 43 -7.51 0.25 0.88
N SER A 44 -8.34 1.25 1.19
CA SER A 44 -8.66 2.35 0.27
C SER A 44 -7.47 3.30 0.08
N ASN A 45 -6.64 3.48 1.11
CA ASN A 45 -5.44 4.30 1.05
C ASN A 45 -4.32 3.73 1.95
N GLU A 46 -3.11 4.24 1.77
CA GLU A 46 -1.93 3.77 2.50
C GLU A 46 -2.04 3.98 4.02
N ASN A 47 -2.64 5.10 4.46
CA ASN A 47 -2.78 5.42 5.87
C ASN A 47 -3.67 4.38 6.58
N SER A 48 -4.82 4.05 5.99
CA SER A 48 -5.69 3.00 6.51
C SER A 48 -4.99 1.63 6.55
N ALA A 49 -4.20 1.30 5.53
CA ALA A 49 -3.41 0.08 5.49
C ALA A 49 -2.35 0.03 6.62
N ARG A 50 -1.68 1.15 6.91
CA ARG A 50 -0.74 1.25 8.03
C ARG A 50 -1.42 1.07 9.38
N LEU A 51 -2.55 1.75 9.59
CA LEU A 51 -3.30 1.68 10.85
C LEU A 51 -3.74 0.25 11.20
N MET A 52 -4.04 -0.58 10.19
CA MET A 52 -4.36 -2.00 10.40
C MET A 52 -3.20 -2.81 10.99
N LEU A 53 -1.94 -2.41 10.75
CA LEU A 53 -0.76 -3.21 11.09
C LEU A 53 0.12 -2.59 12.19
N VAL A 54 0.03 -1.27 12.40
CA VAL A 54 0.94 -0.53 13.30
C VAL A 54 0.85 -0.94 14.77
N ARG A 55 -0.22 -1.62 15.18
CA ARG A 55 -0.36 -2.13 16.55
C ARG A 55 0.65 -3.25 16.81
N ASP A 56 0.68 -4.22 15.90
CA ASP A 56 1.37 -5.49 16.10
C ASP A 56 2.74 -5.54 15.38
N TYR A 57 2.94 -4.67 14.39
CA TYR A 57 4.13 -4.66 13.53
C TYR A 57 4.82 -3.29 13.44
N MET A 58 6.15 -3.31 13.31
CA MET A 58 6.92 -2.18 12.79
C MET A 58 6.99 -2.28 11.26
N LEU A 59 6.53 -1.22 10.58
CA LEU A 59 6.47 -1.16 9.11
C LEU A 59 7.73 -0.47 8.57
N ILE A 60 8.50 -1.16 7.72
CA ILE A 60 9.79 -0.67 7.19
C ILE A 60 9.66 -0.18 5.74
N PHE A 61 8.84 -0.87 4.94
CA PHE A 61 8.60 -0.54 3.54
C PHE A 61 7.11 -0.62 3.22
N ALA A 62 6.63 0.23 2.33
CA ALA A 62 5.25 0.25 1.85
C ALA A 62 5.23 0.39 0.32
N GLY A 63 4.54 -0.52 -0.37
CA GLY A 63 4.36 -0.48 -1.82
C GLY A 63 2.93 -0.81 -2.22
N ARG A 64 2.41 -0.17 -3.27
CA ARG A 64 1.09 -0.51 -3.82
C ARG A 64 1.24 -1.54 -4.93
N LEU A 65 0.61 -2.70 -4.77
CA LEU A 65 0.57 -3.73 -5.83
C LEU A 65 -0.54 -3.38 -6.83
N PRO A 66 -0.29 -3.48 -8.15
CA PRO A 66 -1.35 -3.36 -9.14
C PRO A 66 -2.38 -4.48 -8.94
N ALA A 67 -3.67 -4.13 -8.98
CA ALA A 67 -4.77 -5.09 -8.79
C ALA A 67 -4.96 -6.04 -10.00
N ILE A 68 -4.29 -5.76 -11.12
CA ILE A 68 -4.33 -6.57 -12.33
C ILE A 68 -3.13 -7.50 -12.29
N GLY A 69 -3.37 -8.78 -11.99
CA GLY A 69 -2.36 -9.82 -12.17
C GLY A 69 -1.96 -9.85 -13.64
N GLY A 70 -0.70 -9.52 -13.94
CA GLY A 70 -0.16 -9.72 -15.28
C GLY A 70 -0.28 -11.20 -15.62
N LYS A 71 -1.07 -11.52 -16.64
CA LYS A 71 -1.04 -12.86 -17.24
C LYS A 71 0.34 -13.02 -17.87
N HIS A 72 1.24 -13.71 -17.19
CA HIS A 72 2.47 -14.18 -17.84
C HIS A 72 2.06 -15.31 -18.78
N HIS A 73 2.01 -15.02 -20.08
CA HIS A 73 2.07 -16.06 -21.08
C HIS A 73 3.45 -16.69 -20.97
N ALA A 74 3.48 -17.94 -20.50
CA ALA A 74 4.66 -18.80 -20.54
C ALA A 74 4.91 -19.27 -21.97
#